data_AF-A0A7X9LW32-F1
#
_entry.id   AF-A0A7X9LW32-F1
#
_cell.length_a   1.000
_cell.length_b   1.000
_cell.length_c   1.000
_cell.angle_alpha   90.00
_cell.angle_beta   90.00
_cell.angle_gamma   90.00
#
_symmetry.space_group_name_H-M   'P 1'
#
loop_
_entity.id
_entity.type
_entity.pdbx_description
1 polymer ?
#
loop_
_entity_poly.entity_id
_entity_poly.type
_entity_poly.pdbx_seq_one_letter_code
_entity_poly.pdbx_strand_id
1 'polypeptide(L)'
;MNTYLIAGHAKLPQGMAARNVYESITITLELDHKYGVIVDASCTLATEHAREYIRQLLRGYCLSDGIEELLKQVQKYYRGKASQAIQAAIKDVYSQFELVTTK
;
A
#
# COMPACT_ATOMS: atom_id res chain seq x y z
N MET A 1 -20.43 -1.82 -10.15
CA MET A 1 -19.42 -1.63 -9.08
C MET A 1 -19.00 -0.17 -9.11
N ASN A 2 -18.89 0.48 -7.95
CA ASN A 2 -18.45 1.89 -7.83
C ASN A 2 -16.97 2.02 -7.43
N THR A 3 -16.27 0.88 -7.38
CA THR A 3 -14.87 0.77 -6.99
C THR A 3 -14.07 0.03 -8.04
N TYR A 4 -12.75 0.28 -8.05
CA TYR A 4 -11.78 -0.44 -8.86
C TYR A 4 -10.55 -0.82 -8.04
N LEU A 5 -9.86 -1.86 -8.48
CA LEU A 5 -8.62 -2.33 -7.84
C LEU A 5 -7.41 -1.76 -8.55
N ILE A 6 -6.44 -1.34 -7.75
CA ILE A 6 -5.11 -0.96 -8.21
C ILE A 6 -4.06 -1.63 -7.34
N ALA A 7 -2.91 -1.95 -7.92
CA ALA A 7 -1.85 -2.66 -7.23
C ALA A 7 -0.52 -1.96 -7.43
N GLY A 8 0.30 -1.97 -6.38
CA GLY A 8 1.70 -1.58 -6.43
C GLY A 8 2.58 -2.64 -5.79
N HIS A 9 3.84 -2.67 -6.19
CA HIS A 9 4.79 -3.70 -5.79
C HIS A 9 6.17 -3.13 -5.43
N ALA A 10 6.84 -3.78 -4.49
CA ALA A 10 8.21 -3.45 -4.10
C ALA A 10 9.00 -4.67 -3.61
N LYS A 11 10.32 -4.61 -3.68
CA LYS A 11 11.19 -5.69 -3.20
C LYS A 11 11.35 -5.65 -1.68
N LEU A 12 11.34 -6.83 -1.03
CA LEU A 12 11.61 -6.95 0.40
C LEU A 12 13.12 -6.92 0.71
N PRO A 13 13.53 -6.33 1.85
CA PRO A 13 14.93 -6.27 2.24
C PRO A 13 15.52 -7.67 2.48
N GLN A 14 16.84 -7.79 2.28
CA GLN A 14 17.56 -9.03 2.60
C GLN A 14 17.51 -9.31 4.12
N GLY A 15 17.41 -10.59 4.51
CA GLY A 15 17.40 -10.99 5.92
C GLY A 15 16.08 -10.73 6.67
N MET A 16 14.95 -10.60 5.96
CA MET A 16 13.61 -10.55 6.56
C MET A 16 12.92 -11.92 6.45
N ALA A 17 12.31 -12.41 7.53
CA ALA A 17 11.61 -13.71 7.54
C ALA A 17 10.51 -13.82 6.47
N ALA A 18 9.78 -12.73 6.24
CA ALA A 18 8.76 -12.67 5.18
C ALA A 18 9.33 -12.90 3.77
N ARG A 19 10.62 -12.61 3.55
CA ARG A 19 11.25 -12.80 2.23
C ARG A 19 11.35 -14.27 1.81
N ASN A 20 11.45 -15.17 2.78
CA ASN A 20 11.48 -16.61 2.51
C ASN A 20 10.12 -17.13 2.03
N VAL A 21 9.05 -16.35 2.23
CA VAL A 21 7.68 -16.68 1.81
C VAL A 21 7.27 -15.86 0.57
N TYR A 22 7.69 -14.60 0.50
CA TYR A 22 7.39 -13.68 -0.60
C TYR A 22 8.66 -12.91 -1.00
N GLU A 23 9.07 -12.94 -2.26
CA GLU A 23 10.25 -12.16 -2.71
C GLU A 23 9.99 -10.64 -2.71
N SER A 24 8.73 -10.26 -2.86
CA SER A 24 8.24 -8.89 -2.95
C SER A 24 7.02 -8.66 -2.06
N ILE A 25 6.80 -7.40 -1.69
CA ILE A 25 5.53 -6.95 -1.14
C ILE A 25 4.66 -6.40 -2.26
N THR A 26 3.40 -6.82 -2.28
CA THR A 26 2.34 -6.26 -3.11
C THR A 26 1.34 -5.57 -2.19
N ILE A 27 0.91 -4.37 -2.55
CA ILE A 27 -0.20 -3.65 -1.92
C ILE A 27 -1.29 -3.51 -2.96
N THR A 28 -2.51 -3.95 -2.63
CA THR A 28 -3.70 -3.73 -3.47
C THR A 28 -4.65 -2.78 -2.75
N LEU A 29 -5.15 -1.79 -3.47
CA LEU A 29 -6.11 -0.81 -2.98
C LEU A 29 -7.40 -0.93 -3.78
N GLU A 30 -8.52 -1.04 -3.08
CA GLU A 30 -9.84 -0.84 -3.66
C GLU A 30 -10.21 0.64 -3.52
N LEU A 31 -10.34 1.33 -4.64
CA LEU A 31 -10.57 2.77 -4.69
C LEU A 31 -11.99 3.08 -5.14
N ASP A 32 -12.62 4.07 -4.51
CA ASP A 32 -13.81 4.72 -5.03
C ASP A 32 -13.50 5.47 -6.34
N HIS A 33 -14.34 5.31 -7.36
CA HIS A 33 -14.16 5.94 -8.67
C HIS A 33 -14.23 7.47 -8.65
N LYS A 34 -15.03 8.06 -7.75
CA LYS A 34 -15.35 9.49 -7.79
C LYS A 34 -14.30 10.34 -7.09
N TYR A 35 -13.79 9.85 -5.96
CA TYR A 35 -12.92 10.61 -5.07
C TYR A 35 -11.49 10.05 -5.02
N GLY A 36 -11.26 8.80 -5.41
CA GLY A 36 -9.96 8.13 -5.24
C GLY A 36 -9.68 7.75 -3.78
N VAL A 37 -10.74 7.58 -2.98
CA VAL A 37 -10.64 7.16 -1.58
C VAL A 37 -10.44 5.66 -1.49
N ILE A 38 -9.49 5.24 -0.66
CA ILE A 38 -9.24 3.83 -0.37
C ILE A 38 -10.40 3.28 0.48
N VAL A 39 -11.24 2.46 -0.16
CA VAL A 39 -12.38 1.79 0.48
C VAL A 39 -11.92 0.57 1.27
N ASP A 40 -10.96 -0.18 0.72
CA ASP A 40 -10.28 -1.28 1.38
C ASP A 40 -8.85 -1.49 0.84
N ALA A 41 -8.03 -2.25 1.57
CA ALA A 41 -6.66 -2.53 1.19
C ALA A 41 -6.20 -3.93 1.62
N SER A 42 -5.20 -4.47 0.92
CA SER A 42 -4.52 -5.70 1.30
C SER A 42 -3.04 -5.64 0.96
N CYS A 43 -2.22 -6.43 1.64
CA CYS A 43 -0.80 -6.55 1.34
C CYS A 43 -0.20 -7.92 1.65
N THR A 44 0.93 -8.25 1.02
CA THR A 44 1.66 -9.51 1.27
C THR A 44 2.68 -9.37 2.39
N LEU A 45 2.20 -9.43 3.64
CA LEU A 45 3.05 -9.58 4.83
C LEU A 45 2.87 -10.97 5.45
N ALA A 46 3.90 -11.45 6.16
CA ALA A 46 3.92 -12.80 6.72
C ALA A 46 2.78 -13.08 7.70
N THR A 47 2.45 -12.12 8.56
CA THR A 47 1.42 -12.29 9.59
C THR A 47 0.13 -11.57 9.20
N GLU A 48 -1.00 -12.21 9.52
CA GLU A 48 -2.32 -11.60 9.34
C GLU A 48 -2.46 -10.29 10.12
N HIS A 49 -1.95 -10.26 11.35
CA HIS A 49 -1.95 -9.06 12.18
C HIS A 49 -1.29 -7.86 11.49
N ALA A 50 -0.15 -8.07 10.82
CA ALA A 50 0.52 -6.98 10.10
C ALA A 50 -0.25 -6.55 8.84
N ARG A 51 -0.88 -7.49 8.13
CA ARG A 51 -1.73 -7.17 6.97
C ARG A 51 -2.94 -6.33 7.38
N GLU A 52 -3.64 -6.73 8.45
CA GLU A 52 -4.80 -6.01 8.96
C GLU A 52 -4.42 -4.62 9.49
N TYR A 53 -3.28 -4.51 10.18
CA TYR A 53 -2.79 -3.21 10.65
C TYR A 53 -2.52 -2.24 9.50
N ILE A 54 -1.87 -2.70 8.43
CA ILE A 54 -1.64 -1.88 7.23
C ILE A 54 -2.96 -1.56 6.52
N ARG A 55 -3.89 -2.51 6.41
CA ARG A 55 -5.22 -2.23 5.86
C ARG A 55 -5.92 -1.08 6.59
N GLN A 56 -5.92 -1.11 7.92
CA GLN A 56 -6.50 -0.06 8.75
C GLN A 56 -5.79 1.28 8.60
N LEU A 57 -4.47 1.27 8.41
CA LEU A 57 -3.67 2.47 8.21
C LEU A 57 -3.96 3.16 6.86
N LEU A 58 -4.20 2.38 5.80
CA LEU A 58 -4.41 2.90 4.45
C LEU A 58 -5.87 3.29 4.18
N ARG A 59 -6.82 2.58 4.79
CA ARG A 59 -8.25 2.76 4.52
C ARG A 59 -8.75 4.14 4.92
N GLY A 60 -9.57 4.73 4.06
CA GLY A 60 -10.14 6.08 4.23
C GLY A 60 -9.24 7.22 3.72
N TYR A 61 -7.99 6.93 3.33
CA TYR A 61 -7.11 7.92 2.73
C TYR A 61 -7.48 8.18 1.26
N CYS A 62 -7.40 9.43 0.82
CA CYS A 62 -7.71 9.85 -0.53
C CYS A 62 -6.41 9.99 -1.33
N LEU A 63 -6.21 9.17 -2.37
CA LEU A 63 -5.01 9.25 -3.20
C LEU A 63 -4.92 10.56 -3.99
N SER A 64 -6.04 11.24 -4.22
CA SER A 64 -6.07 12.57 -4.85
C SER A 64 -5.35 13.64 -4.01
N ASP A 65 -5.14 13.41 -2.72
CA ASP A 65 -4.41 14.32 -1.82
C ASP A 65 -2.87 14.12 -1.88
N GLY A 66 -2.39 13.28 -2.81
CA GLY A 66 -1.01 12.80 -2.86
C GLY A 66 -0.76 11.67 -1.87
N ILE A 67 0.51 11.30 -1.61
CA ILE A 67 0.87 10.19 -0.70
C ILE A 67 1.83 10.58 0.42
N GLU A 68 2.29 11.82 0.48
CA GLU A 68 3.34 12.24 1.42
C GLU A 68 2.94 12.01 2.88
N GLU A 69 1.69 12.28 3.24
CA GLU A 69 1.19 12.03 4.60
C GLU A 69 1.06 10.54 4.89
N LEU A 70 0.58 9.74 3.93
CA LEU A 70 0.47 8.30 4.06
C LEU A 70 1.85 7.65 4.29
N LEU A 71 2.88 8.10 3.57
CA LEU A 71 4.26 7.64 3.74
C LEU A 71 4.81 7.98 5.13
N LYS A 72 4.53 9.19 5.65
CA LYS A 72 4.91 9.59 7.01
C LYS A 72 4.21 8.73 8.06
N GLN A 73 2.93 8.43 7.87
CA GLN A 73 2.18 7.56 8.78
C GLN A 73 2.74 6.14 8.81
N VAL A 74 3.05 5.55 7.65
CA VAL A 74 3.71 4.24 7.57
C VAL A 74 5.05 4.29 8.28
N GLN A 75 5.87 5.31 8.01
CA GLN A 75 7.16 5.45 8.69
C GLN A 75 6.99 5.54 10.20
N LYS A 76 6.01 6.31 10.69
CA LYS A 76 5.74 6.57 12.11
C LYS A 76 5.16 5.36 12.85
N TYR A 77 4.22 4.64 12.26
CA TYR A 77 3.45 3.60 12.94
C TYR A 77 3.94 2.18 12.64
N TYR A 78 4.56 1.95 11.48
CA TYR A 78 5.17 0.66 11.16
C TYR A 78 6.68 0.67 11.41
N ARG A 79 7.09 0.10 12.56
CA ARG A 79 8.49 -0.01 13.00
C ARG A 79 9.19 -1.32 12.62
N GLY A 80 8.68 -2.02 11.61
CA GLY A 80 9.24 -3.29 11.14
C GLY A 80 10.24 -3.12 9.98
N LYS A 81 10.99 -4.19 9.69
CA LYS A 81 11.94 -4.22 8.56
C LYS A 81 11.30 -3.95 7.20
N ALA A 82 10.00 -4.25 7.01
CA ALA A 82 9.31 -3.98 5.75
C ALA A 82 8.94 -2.51 5.52
N SER A 83 9.21 -1.57 6.45
CA SER A 83 8.73 -0.19 6.36
C SER A 83 9.10 0.47 5.02
N GLN A 84 10.36 0.32 4.58
CA GLN A 84 10.82 0.87 3.31
C GLN A 84 10.15 0.20 2.09
N ALA A 85 9.90 -1.11 2.16
CA ALA A 85 9.24 -1.84 1.09
C ALA A 85 7.75 -1.45 0.97
N ILE A 86 7.06 -1.26 2.10
CA ILE A 86 5.68 -0.77 2.13
C ILE A 86 5.61 0.63 1.51
N GLN A 87 6.51 1.55 1.91
CA GLN A 87 6.58 2.89 1.33
C GLN A 87 6.86 2.86 -0.18
N ALA A 88 7.74 1.98 -0.64
CA ALA A 88 8.02 1.82 -2.07
C ALA A 88 6.81 1.28 -2.84
N ALA A 89 6.07 0.32 -2.29
CA ALA A 89 4.85 -0.20 -2.91
C ALA A 89 3.71 0.84 -2.95
N ILE A 90 3.62 1.71 -1.93
CA ILE A 90 2.68 2.85 -1.93
C ILE A 90 3.05 3.86 -3.03
N LYS A 91 4.34 4.14 -3.23
CA LYS A 91 4.77 5.01 -4.33
C LYS A 91 4.42 4.43 -5.69
N ASP A 92 4.67 3.13 -5.86
CA ASP A 92 4.37 2.43 -7.10
C ASP A 92 2.87 2.41 -7.42
N VAL A 93 2.00 2.09 -6.45
CA VAL A 93 0.55 2.12 -6.67
C VAL A 93 0.04 3.54 -6.97
N TYR A 94 0.65 4.56 -6.36
CA TYR A 94 0.30 5.96 -6.64
C TYR A 94 0.71 6.38 -8.07
N SER A 95 1.88 5.96 -8.55
CA SER A 95 2.26 6.18 -9.95
C SER A 95 1.27 5.51 -10.91
N GLN A 96 0.75 4.32 -10.58
CA GLN A 96 -0.31 3.69 -11.37
C GLN A 96 -1.61 4.49 -11.30
N PHE A 97 -1.97 5.04 -10.13
CA PHE A 97 -3.16 5.87 -9.95
C PHE A 97 -3.10 7.10 -10.85
N GLU A 98 -1.97 7.82 -10.86
CA GLU A 98 -1.76 8.99 -11.72
C GLU A 98 -1.90 8.66 -13.20
N LEU A 99 -1.42 7.49 -13.65
CA LEU A 99 -1.55 7.06 -15.05
C LEU A 99 -3.01 6.77 -15.45
N VAL A 100 -3.83 6.29 -14.53
CA VAL A 100 -5.24 5.96 -14.77
C VAL A 100 -6.13 7.20 -14.68
N THR A 101 -5.81 8.17 -13.82
CA THR A 101 -6.60 9.39 -13.64
C THR A 101 -6.27 10.51 -14.64
N THR A 102 -5.11 10.43 -15.32
CA THR A 102 -4.70 11.43 -16.34
C THR A 102 -5.29 11.12 -17.74
N LYS A 103 -6.35 10.30 -17.81
CA LYS A 103 -7.11 10.00 -19.04
C LYS A 103 -8.50 10.58 -18.98
#